data_AF-A0A7J3Z8R6-F1
#
_entry.id   AF-A0A7J3Z8R6-F1
#
_cell.length_a   1.000
_cell.length_b   1.000
_cell.length_c   1.000
_cell.angle_alpha   90.00
_cell.angle_beta   90.00
_cell.angle_gamma   90.00
#
_symmetry.space_group_name_H-M   'P 1'
#
loop_
_entity.id
_entity.type
_entity.pdbx_description
1 polymer ?
#
loop_
_entity_poly.entity_id
_entity_poly.type
_entity_poly.pdbx_seq_one_letter_code
_entity_poly.pdbx_strand_id
1 'polypeptide(L)'
;MSVLQKFPGIVELFKKLAENRRYGPIDRFARALAPEMVRIALYEALRIGVTEGWPLPSESEVDAFLAEAEKNLGVAQKIAAIALTSAPKA
;
A
#
# COMPACT_ATOMS: atom_id res chain seq x y z
N MET A 1 -5.37 -9.43 14.53
CA MET A 1 -4.64 -9.78 13.29
C MET A 1 -3.77 -8.61 12.87
N SER A 2 -2.54 -8.88 12.43
CA SER A 2 -1.65 -7.85 11.90
C SER A 2 -2.06 -7.43 10.48
N VAL A 3 -1.62 -6.26 10.01
CA VAL A 3 -1.90 -5.80 8.65
C VAL A 3 -1.32 -6.73 7.59
N LEU A 4 -0.21 -7.41 7.88
CA LEU A 4 0.40 -8.45 7.05
C LEU A 4 -0.54 -9.64 6.81
N GLN A 5 -1.33 -10.00 7.82
CA GLN A 5 -2.27 -11.12 7.74
C GLN A 5 -3.57 -10.71 7.04
N LYS A 6 -4.03 -9.48 7.26
CA LYS A 6 -5.28 -8.97 6.68
C LYS A 6 -5.16 -8.58 5.21
N PHE A 7 -4.03 -7.96 4.85
CA PHE A 7 -3.83 -7.35 3.54
C PHE A 7 -2.46 -7.76 2.94
N PRO A 8 -2.23 -9.07 2.75
CA PRO A 8 -0.93 -9.57 2.29
C PRO A 8 -0.56 -9.06 0.88
N GLY A 9 -1.52 -8.99 -0.05
CA GLY A 9 -1.28 -8.53 -1.42
C GLY A 9 -0.98 -7.03 -1.49
N ILE A 10 -1.66 -6.21 -0.68
CA ILE A 10 -1.38 -4.77 -0.60
C ILE A 10 -0.01 -4.52 0.02
N VAL A 11 0.36 -5.25 1.08
CA VAL A 11 1.69 -5.12 1.66
C VAL A 11 2.77 -5.51 0.64
N GLU A 12 2.59 -6.62 -0.08
CA GLU A 12 3.56 -7.06 -1.07
C GLU A 12 3.71 -6.06 -2.23
N LEU A 13 2.60 -5.50 -2.72
CA LEU A 13 2.62 -4.43 -3.72
C LEU A 13 3.42 -3.20 -3.24
N PHE A 14 3.21 -2.79 -1.99
CA PHE A 14 3.94 -1.65 -1.43
C PHE A 14 5.42 -1.94 -1.16
N LYS A 15 5.77 -3.19 -0.82
CA LYS A 15 7.18 -3.61 -0.76
C LYS A 15 7.83 -3.53 -2.14
N LYS A 16 7.17 -4.00 -3.20
CA LYS A 16 7.67 -3.87 -4.58
C LYS A 16 7.93 -2.41 -4.96
N LEU A 17 7.05 -1.50 -4.56
CA LEU A 17 7.29 -0.07 -4.73
C LEU A 17 8.58 0.39 -4.04
N ALA A 18 8.79 0.00 -2.77
CA ALA A 18 9.98 0.39 -2.00
C ALA A 18 11.27 -0.20 -2.58
N GLU A 19 11.25 -1.48 -2.93
CA GLU A 19 12.35 -2.21 -3.59
C GLU A 19 12.80 -1.50 -4.88
N ASN A 20 11.84 -0.97 -5.64
CA ASN A 20 12.07 -0.28 -6.92
C ASN A 20 12.17 1.25 -6.77
N ARG A 21 12.36 1.77 -5.55
CA ARG A 21 12.52 3.21 -5.26
C ARG A 21 11.35 4.09 -5.75
N ARG A 22 10.15 3.52 -5.85
CA ARG A 22 8.90 4.22 -6.23
C ARG A 22 8.17 4.70 -4.97
N TYR A 23 8.67 5.76 -4.33
CA TYR A 23 8.18 6.20 -3.02
C TYR A 23 6.88 7.01 -3.03
N GLY A 24 6.44 7.55 -4.17
CA GLY A 24 5.26 8.42 -4.25
C GLY A 24 3.98 7.85 -3.57
N PRO A 25 3.53 6.63 -3.89
CA PRO A 25 2.37 6.04 -3.21
C PRO A 25 2.64 5.74 -1.73
N ILE A 26 3.86 5.36 -1.37
CA ILE A 26 4.27 5.04 0.01
C ILE A 26 4.21 6.28 0.89
N ASP A 27 4.74 7.40 0.41
CA ASP A 27 4.74 8.68 1.12
C ASP A 27 3.31 9.19 1.35
N ARG A 28 2.43 9.00 0.36
CA ARG A 28 1.01 9.35 0.52
C ARG A 28 0.31 8.46 1.53
N PHE A 29 0.59 7.16 1.58
CA PHE A 29 0.08 6.28 2.64
C PHE A 29 0.59 6.70 4.03
N ALA A 30 1.87 7.04 4.15
CA ALA A 30 2.48 7.45 5.41
C ALA A 30 1.91 8.78 5.94
N ARG A 31 1.50 9.69 5.04
CA ARG A 31 1.06 11.06 5.37
C ARG A 31 -0.43 11.30 5.14
N ALA A 32 -1.22 10.26 4.89
CA ALA A 32 -2.63 10.40 4.62
C ALA A 32 -3.36 11.07 5.79
N LEU A 33 -4.10 12.15 5.49
CA LEU A 33 -4.95 12.86 6.44
C LEU A 33 -6.45 12.64 6.16
N ALA A 34 -6.77 11.99 5.03
CA ALA A 34 -8.12 11.65 4.62
C ALA A 34 -8.15 10.31 3.88
N PRO A 35 -9.25 9.55 3.94
CA PRO A 35 -9.37 8.25 3.25
C PRO A 35 -9.16 8.37 1.73
N GLU A 36 -9.61 9.46 1.13
CA GLU A 36 -9.43 9.73 -0.30
C GLU A 36 -7.95 9.74 -0.73
N MET A 37 -7.04 10.23 0.13
CA MET A 37 -5.60 10.19 -0.15
C MET A 37 -5.07 8.75 -0.21
N VAL A 38 -5.60 7.88 0.66
CA VAL A 38 -5.27 6.44 0.67
C VAL A 38 -5.80 5.78 -0.60
N ARG A 39 -7.05 6.07 -0.99
CA ARG A 39 -7.68 5.55 -2.21
C ARG A 39 -6.87 5.90 -3.46
N ILE A 40 -6.55 7.19 -3.65
CA ILE A 40 -5.76 7.67 -4.79
C ILE A 40 -4.38 6.99 -4.83
N ALA A 41 -3.70 6.93 -3.69
CA ALA A 41 -2.37 6.31 -3.61
C ALA A 41 -2.42 4.80 -3.90
N LEU A 42 -3.45 4.10 -3.43
CA LEU A 42 -3.64 2.68 -3.71
C LEU A 42 -3.88 2.44 -5.20
N TYR A 43 -4.74 3.24 -5.84
CA TYR A 43 -4.99 3.11 -7.27
C TYR A 43 -3.75 3.44 -8.11
N GLU A 44 -2.93 4.40 -7.68
CA GLU A 44 -1.64 4.64 -8.32
C GLU A 44 -0.69 3.45 -8.16
N ALA A 45 -0.61 2.87 -6.96
CA ALA A 45 0.20 1.67 -6.69
C ALA A 45 -0.24 0.49 -7.58
N LEU A 46 -1.55 0.24 -7.69
CA LEU A 46 -2.12 -0.79 -8.56
C LEU A 46 -1.76 -0.55 -10.02
N ARG A 47 -1.90 0.69 -10.51
CA ARG A 47 -1.53 1.06 -11.88
C ARG A 47 -0.04 0.80 -12.16
N ILE A 48 0.84 1.14 -11.22
CA ILE A 48 2.26 0.84 -11.32
C ILE A 48 2.46 -0.68 -11.37
N GLY A 49 1.84 -1.43 -10.44
CA GLY A 49 1.94 -2.89 -10.40
C GLY A 49 1.51 -3.57 -11.70
N VAL A 50 0.41 -3.10 -12.31
CA VAL A 50 -0.05 -3.57 -13.64
C VAL A 50 1.00 -3.29 -14.71
N THR A 51 1.58 -2.09 -14.73
CA THR A 51 2.57 -1.68 -15.74
C THR A 51 3.85 -2.51 -15.65
N GLU A 52 4.27 -2.85 -14.43
CA GLU A 52 5.50 -3.57 -14.15
C GLU A 52 5.31 -5.11 -14.11
N GLY A 53 4.08 -5.60 -14.25
CA GLY A 53 3.78 -7.03 -14.18
C GLY A 53 3.96 -7.64 -12.78
N TRP A 54 3.76 -6.86 -11.72
CA TRP A 54 3.89 -7.33 -10.34
C TRP A 54 2.64 -8.08 -9.86
N PRO A 55 2.77 -8.95 -8.83
CA PRO A 55 1.61 -9.51 -8.15
C PRO A 55 0.70 -8.41 -7.60
N LEU A 56 -0.62 -8.56 -7.81
CA LEU A 56 -1.63 -7.61 -7.35
C LEU A 56 -2.50 -8.25 -6.27
N PRO A 57 -3.00 -7.46 -5.30
CA PRO A 57 -4.05 -7.93 -4.39
C PRO A 57 -5.33 -8.28 -5.15
N SER A 58 -6.17 -9.14 -4.57
CA SER A 58 -7.50 -9.40 -5.13
C SER A 58 -8.40 -8.18 -4.99
N GLU A 59 -9.43 -8.09 -5.83
CA GLU A 59 -10.46 -7.05 -5.74
C GLU A 59 -11.11 -7.00 -4.34
N SER A 60 -11.44 -8.18 -3.80
CA SER A 60 -11.99 -8.30 -2.44
C SER A 60 -11.05 -7.79 -1.35
N GLU A 61 -9.73 -7.93 -1.51
CA GLU A 61 -8.74 -7.42 -0.57
C GLU A 61 -8.64 -5.89 -0.66
N VAL A 62 -8.68 -5.34 -1.88
CA VAL A 62 -8.71 -3.90 -2.14
C VAL A 62 -9.93 -3.26 -1.48
N ASP A 63 -11.13 -3.82 -1.70
CA ASP A 63 -12.37 -3.31 -1.12
C ASP A 63 -12.36 -3.38 0.40
N ALA A 64 -11.92 -4.50 0.97
CA ALA A 64 -11.82 -4.68 2.41
C ALA A 64 -10.84 -3.68 3.03
N PHE A 65 -9.70 -3.43 2.37
CA PHE A 65 -8.73 -2.46 2.82
C PHE A 65 -9.26 -1.03 2.76
N LEU A 66 -9.91 -0.64 1.66
CA LEU A 66 -10.50 0.69 1.55
C LEU A 66 -11.56 0.92 2.63
N ALA A 67 -12.42 -0.07 2.89
CA ALA A 67 -13.41 0.00 3.96
C ALA A 67 -12.78 0.11 5.37
N GLU A 68 -11.61 -0.50 5.60
CA GLU A 68 -10.86 -0.35 6.85
C GLU A 68 -10.16 1.02 6.93
N ALA A 69 -9.61 1.52 5.83
CA ALA A 69 -8.96 2.82 5.74
C ALA A 69 -9.92 4.00 5.97
N GLU A 70 -11.18 3.90 5.52
CA GLU A 70 -12.25 4.87 5.83
C GLU A 70 -12.47 5.05 7.34
N LYS A 71 -12.24 3.99 8.12
CA LYS A 71 -12.43 3.99 9.58
C LYS A 71 -11.14 4.32 10.34
N ASN A 72 -9.99 3.95 9.78
CA ASN A 72 -8.70 4.07 10.44
C ASN A 72 -7.56 4.21 9.43
N LEU A 73 -7.14 5.45 9.17
CA LEU A 73 -5.98 5.76 8.31
C LEU A 73 -4.67 5.11 8.78
N GLY A 74 -4.56 4.78 10.07
CA GLY A 74 -3.39 4.11 10.63
C GLY A 74 -3.09 2.76 10.00
N VAL A 75 -4.04 2.13 9.32
CA VAL A 75 -3.79 0.91 8.53
C VAL A 75 -2.86 1.18 7.35
N ALA A 76 -3.07 2.29 6.62
CA ALA A 76 -2.22 2.70 5.50
C ALA A 76 -0.81 3.08 5.97
N GLN A 77 -0.71 3.82 7.09
CA GLN A 77 0.56 4.20 7.69
C GLN A 77 1.40 2.99 8.10
N LYS A 78 0.76 1.96 8.69
CA LYS A 78 1.43 0.70 9.04
C LYS A 78 1.95 -0.04 7.81
N ILE A 79 1.18 -0.08 6.72
CA ILE A 79 1.63 -0.69 5.46
C ILE A 79 2.84 0.07 4.90
N ALA A 80 2.81 1.40 4.88
CA ALA A 80 3.95 2.20 4.43
C ALA A 80 5.21 1.96 5.29
N ALA A 81 5.07 1.94 6.61
CA ALA A 81 6.18 1.67 7.52
C ALA A 81 6.81 0.28 7.27
N ILE A 82 5.98 -0.74 7.05
CA ILE A 82 6.45 -2.10 6.71
C ILE A 82 7.16 -2.10 5.36
N ALA A 83 6.57 -1.49 4.33
CA ALA A 83 7.12 -1.45 2.99
C ALA A 83 8.51 -0.80 2.95
N LEU A 84 8.72 0.28 3.71
CA LEU A 84 10.02 0.96 3.80
C LEU A 84 11.13 0.08 4.37
N THR A 85 10.81 -0.97 5.13
CA THR A 85 11.82 -1.93 5.61
C THR A 85 12.38 -2.84 4.49
N SER A 86 11.68 -2.90 3.34
CA SER A 86 12.12 -3.61 2.14
C SER A 86 12.90 -2.71 1.16
N ALA A 87 13.10 -1.43 1.47
CA ALA A 87 13.89 -0.55 0.61
C ALA A 87 15.36 -1.05 0.50
N PRO A 88 16.01 -0.89 -0.67
CA PRO A 88 17.42 -1.26 -0.82
C PRO A 88 18.29 -0.48 0.17
N LYS A 89 19.22 -1.17 0.84
CA LYS A 89 20.23 -0.50 1.67
C LYS A 89 21.16 0.31 0.78
N ALA A 90 21.59 1.47 1.28
CA ALA A 90 22.58 2.33 0.64
C ALA A 90 23.96 1.65 0.63
#